data_AF-A0A421JCB4-F1
#
_entry.id   AF-A0A421JCB4-F1
#
_cell.length_a   1.000
_cell.length_b   1.000
_cell.length_c   1.000
_cell.angle_alpha   90.00
_cell.angle_beta   90.00
_cell.angle_gamma   90.00
#
_symmetry.space_group_name_H-M   'P 1'
#
loop_
_entity.id
_entity.type
_entity.pdbx_description
1 polymer ?
#
loop_
_entity_poly.entity_id
_entity_poly.type
_entity_poly.pdbx_seq_one_letter_code
_entity_poly.pdbx_strand_id
1 'polypeptide(L)'
;MTLVIYMMMYIMFYPVQAVLACFLYGPGGIVTAWFSVLQQSGMVAGFIVVVVLMPEIHKVAFDAVLSREYTDDVVLLGKLRRLQSVPFLVKFGQKILEIPKILIVPFILFKTFVMLSIGSIPFFGVPLVIILQAPSKGLRCHSRYFVLKGYDKRQIRSIYNSKRGHYMGFGIAANLLESIPIFSVFFMFTNNIGAAIWAIDIEKEVKIQNK
;
A
#
# COMPACT_ATOMS: atom_id res chain seq x y z
N MET A 1 -13.75 9.27 12.08
CA MET A 1 -13.90 8.67 10.74
C MET A 1 -14.59 7.31 10.80
N THR A 2 -14.07 6.34 11.58
CA THR A 2 -14.67 5.01 11.74
C THR A 2 -16.13 5.08 12.21
N LEU A 3 -16.42 5.89 13.24
CA LEU A 3 -17.79 6.09 13.74
C LEU A 3 -18.76 6.61 12.66
N VAL A 4 -18.31 7.55 11.82
CA VAL A 4 -19.12 8.07 10.70
C VAL A 4 -19.43 6.96 9.70
N ILE A 5 -18.46 6.11 9.39
CA ILE A 5 -18.63 4.97 8.48
C ILE A 5 -19.61 3.95 9.07
N TYR A 6 -19.50 3.65 10.36
CA TYR A 6 -20.50 2.83 11.06
C TYR A 6 -21.90 3.42 10.92
N MET A 7 -22.09 4.70 11.26
CA MET A 7 -23.39 5.36 11.18
C MET A 7 -23.96 5.35 9.74
N MET A 8 -23.15 5.67 8.73
CA MET A 8 -23.59 5.64 7.32
C MET A 8 -23.97 4.23 6.86
N MET A 9 -23.17 3.21 7.23
CA MET A 9 -23.45 1.81 6.89
C MET A 9 -24.72 1.31 7.56
N TYR A 10 -24.93 1.64 8.84
CA TYR A 10 -26.15 1.27 9.56
C TYR A 10 -27.38 1.97 8.98
N ILE A 11 -27.31 3.25 8.63
CA ILE A 11 -28.46 3.94 8.02
C ILE A 11 -28.81 3.35 6.64
N MET A 12 -27.80 3.05 5.81
CA MET A 12 -28.02 2.63 4.43
C MET A 12 -28.32 1.12 4.26
N PHE A 13 -27.62 0.25 5.00
CA PHE A 13 -27.64 -1.20 4.75
C PHE A 13 -28.41 -2.00 5.81
N TYR A 14 -28.46 -1.54 7.07
CA TYR A 14 -29.18 -2.26 8.12
C TYR A 14 -30.66 -2.51 7.83
N PRO A 15 -31.49 -1.52 7.39
CA PRO A 15 -32.91 -1.79 7.19
C PRO A 15 -33.15 -2.81 6.08
N VAL A 16 -32.39 -2.74 4.98
CA VAL A 16 -32.50 -3.68 3.86
C VAL A 16 -32.07 -5.08 4.28
N GLN A 17 -30.94 -5.21 4.99
CA GLN A 17 -30.45 -6.51 5.47
C GLN A 17 -31.33 -7.10 6.56
N ALA A 18 -31.87 -6.30 7.47
CA ALA A 18 -32.75 -6.76 8.54
C ALA A 18 -34.06 -7.32 7.98
N VAL A 19 -34.66 -6.69 6.96
CA VAL A 19 -35.87 -7.20 6.30
C VAL A 19 -35.57 -8.52 5.59
N LEU A 20 -34.48 -8.59 4.82
CA LEU A 20 -34.07 -9.82 4.11
C LEU A 20 -33.75 -10.96 5.08
N ALA A 21 -33.01 -10.68 6.15
CA ALA A 21 -32.65 -11.67 7.16
C ALA A 21 -33.89 -12.12 7.96
N CYS A 22 -34.82 -11.21 8.23
CA CYS A 22 -36.08 -11.55 8.90
C CYS A 22 -36.96 -12.45 8.04
N PHE A 23 -36.95 -12.26 6.71
CA PHE A 23 -37.67 -13.10 5.77
C PHE A 23 -37.06 -14.51 5.68
N LEU A 24 -35.73 -14.63 5.72
CA LEU A 24 -35.02 -15.92 5.56
C LEU A 24 -34.93 -16.73 6.86
N TYR A 25 -34.65 -16.08 7.99
CA TYR A 25 -34.32 -16.72 9.27
C TYR A 25 -35.35 -16.43 10.37
N GLY A 26 -36.47 -15.78 10.05
CA GLY A 26 -37.48 -15.36 11.01
C GLY A 26 -37.02 -14.19 11.90
N PRO A 27 -37.67 -13.94 13.06
CA PRO A 27 -37.40 -12.77 13.90
C PRO A 27 -35.94 -12.64 14.38
N GLY A 28 -35.22 -13.76 14.49
CA GLY A 28 -33.78 -13.78 14.81
C GLY A 28 -32.90 -13.10 13.75
N GLY A 29 -33.43 -12.92 12.53
CA GLY A 29 -32.79 -12.22 11.42
C GLY A 29 -32.40 -10.77 11.74
N ILE A 30 -33.11 -10.10 12.66
CA ILE A 30 -32.77 -8.73 13.07
C ILE A 30 -31.42 -8.70 13.80
N VAL A 31 -31.17 -9.69 14.66
CA VAL A 31 -29.94 -9.80 15.44
C VAL A 31 -28.78 -10.21 14.52
N THR A 32 -29.00 -11.14 13.60
CA THR A 32 -27.96 -11.54 12.64
C THR A 32 -27.57 -10.40 11.71
N ALA A 33 -28.56 -9.64 11.20
CA ALA A 33 -28.31 -8.45 10.38
C ALA A 33 -27.51 -7.38 11.14
N TRP A 34 -27.74 -7.20 12.45
CA TRP A 34 -26.90 -6.31 13.27
C TRP A 34 -25.44 -6.76 13.21
N PHE A 35 -25.14 -8.01 13.59
CA PHE A 35 -23.76 -8.51 13.61
C PHE A 35 -23.10 -8.46 12.22
N SER A 36 -23.86 -8.77 11.16
CA SER A 36 -23.37 -8.69 9.78
C SER A 36 -23.01 -7.27 9.36
N VAL A 37 -23.86 -6.28 9.63
CA VAL A 37 -23.55 -4.87 9.31
C VAL A 37 -22.36 -4.38 10.13
N LEU A 38 -22.24 -4.77 11.40
CA LEU A 38 -21.07 -4.44 12.23
C LEU A 38 -19.77 -4.98 11.64
N GLN A 39 -19.78 -6.24 11.18
CA GLN A 39 -18.64 -6.87 10.54
C GLN A 39 -18.28 -6.19 9.20
N GLN A 40 -19.29 -5.96 8.34
CA GLN A 40 -19.10 -5.32 7.03
C GLN A 40 -18.58 -3.88 7.16
N SER A 41 -19.14 -3.11 8.09
CA SER A 41 -18.68 -1.75 8.38
C SER A 41 -17.27 -1.73 8.96
N GLY A 42 -16.87 -2.73 9.76
CA GLY A 42 -15.48 -2.93 10.17
C GLY A 42 -14.53 -3.21 9.00
N MET A 43 -14.95 -4.05 8.04
CA MET A 43 -14.18 -4.34 6.83
C MET A 43 -14.00 -3.08 5.95
N VAL A 44 -15.08 -2.33 5.71
CA VAL A 44 -15.04 -1.06 4.97
C VAL A 44 -14.19 -0.01 5.71
N ALA A 45 -14.40 0.05 7.03
CA ALA A 45 -13.52 0.58 8.07
C ALA A 45 -12.04 0.48 7.73
N GLY A 46 -11.54 -0.74 7.86
CA GLY A 46 -10.14 -1.09 7.65
C GLY A 46 -9.68 -0.82 6.23
N PHE A 47 -10.52 -1.12 5.22
CA PHE A 47 -10.19 -0.89 3.82
C PHE A 47 -9.91 0.59 3.55
N ILE A 48 -10.77 1.49 4.03
CA ILE A 48 -10.57 2.94 3.84
C ILE A 48 -9.28 3.38 4.53
N VAL A 49 -9.02 2.93 5.77
CA VAL A 49 -7.77 3.26 6.48
C VAL A 49 -6.54 2.80 5.68
N VAL A 50 -6.55 1.57 5.18
CA VAL A 50 -5.41 1.01 4.41
C VAL A 50 -5.23 1.67 3.05
N VAL A 51 -6.31 2.06 2.37
CA VAL A 51 -6.21 2.67 1.03
C VAL A 51 -5.89 4.15 1.10
N VAL A 52 -6.51 4.86 2.04
CA VAL A 52 -6.44 6.32 2.15
C VAL A 52 -5.30 6.76 3.04
N LEU A 53 -5.18 6.19 4.25
CA LEU A 53 -4.29 6.71 5.29
C LEU A 53 -2.89 6.10 5.20
N MET A 54 -2.77 4.78 5.03
CA MET A 54 -1.46 4.10 5.00
C MET A 54 -0.46 4.69 4.01
N PRO A 55 -0.82 5.09 2.77
CA PRO A 55 0.14 5.70 1.85
C PRO A 55 0.74 7.01 2.36
N GLU A 56 -0.02 7.80 3.15
CA GLU A 56 0.50 9.04 3.73
C GLU A 56 1.31 8.73 5.01
N ILE A 57 0.89 7.79 5.85
CA ILE A 57 1.68 7.37 7.02
C ILE A 57 3.04 6.82 6.59
N HIS A 58 3.09 5.95 5.57
CA HIS A 58 4.34 5.43 5.04
C HIS A 58 5.26 6.55 4.52
N LYS A 59 4.72 7.58 3.85
CA LYS A 59 5.53 8.72 3.40
C LYS A 59 6.11 9.50 4.58
N VAL A 60 5.30 9.81 5.59
CA VAL A 60 5.76 10.55 6.78
C VAL A 60 6.82 9.75 7.53
N ALA A 61 6.61 8.44 7.71
CA ALA A 61 7.60 7.57 8.34
C ALA A 61 8.91 7.51 7.53
N PHE A 62 8.81 7.40 6.21
CA PHE A 62 9.98 7.39 5.32
C PHE A 62 10.75 8.71 5.39
N ASP A 63 10.05 9.84 5.31
CA ASP A 63 10.63 11.17 5.39
C ASP A 63 11.26 11.45 6.77
N ALA A 64 10.65 10.96 7.84
CA ALA A 64 11.19 11.06 9.20
C ALA A 64 12.54 10.33 9.32
N VAL A 65 12.65 9.12 8.76
CA VAL A 65 13.92 8.36 8.74
C VAL A 65 14.98 9.10 7.91
N LEU A 66 14.63 9.57 6.71
CA LEU A 66 15.54 10.39 5.89
C LEU A 66 16.03 11.62 6.63
N SER A 67 15.13 12.34 7.31
CA SER A 67 15.48 13.57 8.03
C SER A 67 16.41 13.34 9.21
N ARG A 68 16.35 12.15 9.83
CA ARG A 68 17.17 11.80 10.99
C ARG A 68 18.56 11.30 10.61
N GLU A 69 18.63 10.40 9.63
CA GLU A 69 19.87 9.72 9.24
C GLU A 69 20.70 10.49 8.18
N TYR A 70 20.09 11.48 7.53
CA TYR A 70 20.68 12.23 6.42
C TYR A 70 20.68 13.74 6.68
N THR A 71 21.01 14.11 7.92
CA THR A 71 21.00 15.50 8.43
C THR A 71 21.95 16.43 7.67
N ASP A 72 23.06 15.91 7.14
CA ASP A 72 24.12 16.72 6.51
C ASP A 72 23.83 17.10 5.04
N ASP A 73 22.79 16.56 4.41
CA ASP A 73 22.46 16.87 3.02
C ASP A 73 21.30 17.85 2.90
N VAL A 74 21.66 19.14 2.91
CA VAL A 74 20.75 20.27 2.68
C VAL A 74 19.97 20.18 1.36
N VAL A 75 20.46 19.45 0.34
CA VAL A 75 19.78 19.34 -0.96
C VAL A 75 18.59 18.40 -0.89
N LEU A 76 18.75 17.25 -0.24
CA LEU A 76 17.67 16.26 -0.08
C LEU A 76 16.62 16.76 0.92
N LEU A 77 17.06 17.40 2.01
CA LEU A 77 16.20 18.13 2.95
C LEU A 77 15.46 19.31 2.29
N GLY A 78 16.13 20.04 1.40
CA GLY A 78 15.53 21.12 0.63
C GLY A 78 14.46 20.66 -0.37
N LYS A 79 14.56 19.42 -0.87
CA LYS A 79 13.51 18.79 -1.70
C LYS A 79 12.38 18.22 -0.86
N LEU A 80 12.68 17.64 0.31
CA LEU A 80 11.68 17.22 1.30
C LEU A 80 10.76 18.38 1.70
N ARG A 81 11.34 19.55 1.98
CA ARG A 81 10.61 20.77 2.38
C ARG A 81 9.79 21.39 1.25
N ARG A 82 10.25 21.28 0.00
CA ARG A 82 9.57 21.82 -1.20
C ARG A 82 8.42 20.96 -1.71
N LEU A 83 8.38 19.67 -1.37
CA LEU A 83 7.23 18.81 -1.64
C LEU A 83 6.11 19.14 -0.66
N GLN A 84 5.52 20.34 -0.84
CA GLN A 84 4.32 20.77 -0.15
C GLN A 84 3.23 19.72 -0.38
N SER A 85 2.65 19.21 0.70
CA SER A 85 1.53 18.28 0.64
C SER A 85 0.35 19.01 0.00
N VAL A 86 0.12 18.77 -1.29
CA VAL A 86 -1.14 19.18 -1.92
C VAL A 86 -2.30 18.58 -1.10
N PRO A 87 -3.35 19.37 -0.80
CA PRO A 87 -4.47 18.95 0.05
C PRO A 87 -5.05 17.62 -0.43
N PHE A 88 -5.47 16.78 0.52
CA PHE A 88 -5.98 15.43 0.24
C PHE A 88 -7.07 15.43 -0.85
N LEU A 89 -7.98 16.41 -0.81
CA LEU A 89 -9.06 16.58 -1.77
C LEU A 89 -8.57 16.87 -3.21
N VAL A 90 -7.51 17.67 -3.35
CA VAL A 90 -6.92 18.02 -4.66
C VAL A 90 -6.19 16.82 -5.26
N LYS A 91 -5.48 16.04 -4.43
CA LYS A 91 -4.88 14.76 -4.85
C LYS A 91 -5.93 13.75 -5.30
N PHE A 92 -7.05 13.66 -4.58
CA PHE A 92 -8.14 12.73 -4.92
C PHE A 92 -8.80 13.12 -6.24
N GLY A 93 -9.06 14.41 -6.45
CA GLY A 93 -9.58 14.95 -7.71
C GLY A 93 -8.64 14.68 -8.90
N GLN A 94 -7.34 14.91 -8.76
CA GLN A 94 -6.35 14.62 -9.81
C GLN A 94 -6.23 13.11 -10.10
N LYS A 95 -6.25 12.25 -9.06
CA LYS A 95 -6.28 10.79 -9.24
C LYS A 95 -7.54 10.29 -9.92
N ILE A 96 -8.68 10.95 -9.72
CA ILE A 96 -9.95 10.65 -10.39
C ILE A 96 -9.92 11.13 -11.85
N LEU A 97 -9.28 12.26 -12.12
CA LEU A 97 -9.12 12.80 -13.48
C LEU A 97 -8.14 11.99 -14.35
N GLU A 98 -7.18 11.30 -13.73
CA GLU A 98 -6.28 10.34 -14.39
C GLU A 98 -6.91 8.95 -14.63
N ILE A 99 -8.23 8.79 -14.45
CA ILE A 99 -8.99 7.56 -14.75
C ILE A 99 -9.54 7.56 -16.19
N PRO A 100 -8.71 7.58 -17.26
CA PRO A 100 -9.09 6.88 -18.47
C PRO A 100 -8.11 5.74 -18.69
N LYS A 101 -8.30 4.67 -17.90
CA LYS A 101 -7.60 3.40 -18.07
C LYS A 101 -8.53 2.21 -17.99
N ILE A 102 -9.73 2.35 -18.57
CA ILE A 102 -10.73 1.28 -18.69
C ILE A 102 -10.16 0.04 -19.39
N LEU A 103 -9.14 0.19 -20.25
CA LEU A 103 -8.43 -0.90 -20.90
C LEU A 103 -7.41 -1.64 -20.00
N ILE A 104 -6.95 -1.04 -18.91
CA ILE A 104 -5.95 -1.63 -18.01
C ILE A 104 -6.62 -2.34 -16.81
N VAL A 105 -7.83 -1.92 -16.44
CA VAL A 105 -8.65 -2.59 -15.41
C VAL A 105 -8.80 -4.10 -15.67
N PRO A 106 -9.20 -4.58 -16.87
CA PRO A 106 -9.33 -6.03 -17.11
C PRO A 106 -7.99 -6.75 -16.98
N PHE A 107 -6.88 -6.14 -17.41
CA PHE A 107 -5.55 -6.72 -17.27
C PHE A 107 -5.10 -6.83 -15.81
N ILE A 108 -5.34 -5.80 -14.99
CA ILE A 108 -5.04 -5.85 -13.55
C ILE A 108 -5.89 -6.94 -12.89
N LEU A 109 -7.18 -7.01 -13.21
CA LEU A 109 -8.09 -7.99 -12.66
C LEU A 109 -7.65 -9.42 -13.02
N PHE A 110 -7.30 -9.65 -14.28
CA PHE A 110 -6.77 -10.92 -14.75
C PHE A 110 -5.47 -11.29 -14.05
N LYS A 111 -4.53 -10.34 -13.94
CA LYS A 111 -3.27 -10.55 -13.22
C LYS A 111 -3.52 -10.94 -11.75
N THR A 112 -4.39 -10.20 -11.05
CA THR A 112 -4.75 -10.49 -9.66
C THR A 112 -5.42 -11.87 -9.55
N PHE A 113 -6.30 -12.23 -10.48
CA PHE A 113 -6.92 -13.55 -10.52
C PHE A 113 -5.88 -14.65 -10.68
N VAL A 114 -4.94 -14.53 -11.62
CA VAL A 114 -3.86 -15.50 -11.81
C VAL A 114 -2.99 -15.62 -10.55
N MET A 115 -2.60 -14.51 -9.91
CA MET A 115 -1.85 -14.58 -8.65
C MET A 115 -2.64 -15.26 -7.53
N LEU A 116 -3.94 -15.02 -7.44
CA LEU A 116 -4.80 -15.68 -6.47
C LEU A 116 -4.89 -17.19 -6.75
N SER A 117 -5.11 -17.58 -8.01
CA SER A 117 -5.17 -19.00 -8.41
C SER A 117 -3.88 -19.74 -8.09
N ILE A 118 -2.71 -19.12 -8.35
CA ILE A 118 -1.41 -19.68 -7.98
C ILE A 118 -1.31 -19.84 -6.46
N GLY A 119 -1.74 -18.84 -5.70
CA GLY A 119 -1.73 -18.85 -4.24
C GLY A 119 -2.59 -19.97 -3.62
N SER A 120 -3.61 -20.44 -4.33
CA SER A 120 -4.48 -21.53 -3.89
C SER A 120 -3.83 -22.93 -3.97
N ILE A 121 -2.66 -23.07 -4.58
CA ILE A 121 -1.93 -24.35 -4.62
C ILE A 121 -1.31 -24.62 -3.23
N PRO A 122 -1.69 -25.70 -2.53
CA PRO A 122 -1.11 -26.02 -1.23
C PRO A 122 0.41 -26.17 -1.29
N PHE A 123 1.10 -25.75 -0.23
CA PHE A 123 2.57 -25.79 -0.05
C PHE A 123 3.41 -24.92 -0.99
N PHE A 124 3.11 -24.89 -2.29
CA PHE A 124 3.92 -24.17 -3.29
C PHE A 124 3.35 -22.81 -3.70
N GLY A 125 2.04 -22.61 -3.56
CA GLY A 125 1.37 -21.41 -4.03
C GLY A 125 1.88 -20.14 -3.34
N VAL A 126 1.94 -20.15 -2.01
CA VAL A 126 2.37 -18.98 -1.22
C VAL A 126 3.83 -18.58 -1.50
N PRO A 127 4.83 -19.48 -1.46
CA PRO A 127 6.20 -19.13 -1.82
C PRO A 127 6.32 -18.56 -3.25
N LEU A 128 5.57 -19.14 -4.20
CA LEU A 128 5.63 -18.73 -5.60
C LEU A 128 5.02 -17.33 -5.78
N VAL A 129 3.89 -17.05 -5.13
CA VAL A 129 3.26 -15.72 -5.11
C VAL A 129 4.18 -14.68 -4.47
N ILE A 130 4.89 -15.02 -3.39
CA ILE A 130 5.86 -14.13 -2.73
C ILE A 130 6.98 -13.74 -3.71
N ILE A 131 7.57 -14.72 -4.40
CA ILE A 131 8.67 -14.51 -5.36
C ILE A 131 8.19 -13.72 -6.58
N LEU A 132 7.03 -14.05 -7.14
CA LEU A 132 6.49 -13.36 -8.32
C LEU A 132 6.15 -11.89 -8.03
N GLN A 133 5.67 -11.59 -6.82
CA GLN A 133 5.33 -10.21 -6.43
C GLN A 133 6.52 -9.41 -5.93
N ALA A 134 7.63 -10.07 -5.55
CA ALA A 134 8.79 -9.44 -4.94
C ALA A 134 9.36 -8.26 -5.73
N PRO A 135 9.61 -8.35 -7.06
CA PRO A 135 10.20 -7.22 -7.77
C PRO A 135 9.31 -5.97 -7.76
N SER A 136 7.99 -6.17 -7.84
CA SER A 136 7.03 -5.07 -7.73
C SER A 136 6.98 -4.50 -6.31
N LYS A 137 7.07 -5.36 -5.29
CA LYS A 137 7.14 -4.95 -3.88
C LYS A 137 8.38 -4.10 -3.60
N GLY A 138 9.57 -4.59 -3.96
CA GLY A 138 10.82 -3.88 -3.74
C GLY A 138 10.85 -2.51 -4.42
N LEU A 139 10.40 -2.43 -5.67
CA LEU A 139 10.31 -1.14 -6.38
C LEU A 139 9.31 -0.18 -5.72
N ARG A 140 8.19 -0.69 -5.22
CA ARG A 140 7.16 0.11 -4.55
C ARG A 140 7.65 0.70 -3.22
N CYS A 141 8.49 -0.01 -2.47
CA CYS A 141 9.07 0.50 -1.23
C CYS A 141 9.99 1.71 -1.47
N HIS A 142 10.64 1.82 -2.64
CA HIS A 142 11.41 3.01 -3.03
C HIS A 142 10.60 4.09 -3.75
N SER A 143 9.27 3.96 -3.85
CA SER A 143 8.44 4.95 -4.55
C SER A 143 8.60 6.36 -3.99
N ARG A 144 8.71 6.52 -2.67
CA ARG A 144 8.94 7.84 -2.04
C ARG A 144 10.30 8.43 -2.42
N TYR A 145 11.35 7.62 -2.37
CA TYR A 145 12.69 8.01 -2.81
C TYR A 145 12.71 8.47 -4.28
N PHE A 146 12.10 7.73 -5.20
CA PHE A 146 12.03 8.11 -6.61
C PHE A 146 11.29 9.43 -6.83
N VAL A 147 10.20 9.66 -6.08
CA VAL A 147 9.48 10.95 -6.10
C VAL A 147 10.37 12.08 -5.58
N LEU A 148 11.13 11.87 -4.51
CA LEU A 148 12.04 12.87 -3.95
C LEU A 148 13.19 13.22 -4.91
N LYS A 149 13.70 12.23 -5.64
CA LYS A 149 14.72 12.46 -6.69
C LYS A 149 14.15 13.08 -7.96
N GLY A 150 12.83 13.02 -8.15
CA GLY A 150 12.16 13.51 -9.36
C GLY A 150 12.40 12.60 -10.57
N TYR A 151 12.55 11.29 -10.35
CA TYR A 151 12.79 10.35 -11.44
C TYR A 151 11.53 10.07 -12.26
N ASP A 152 11.69 10.05 -13.58
CA ASP A 152 10.65 9.62 -14.51
C ASP A 152 10.60 8.07 -14.62
N LYS A 153 9.48 7.54 -15.13
CA LYS A 153 9.22 6.10 -15.31
C LYS A 153 10.34 5.40 -16.10
N ARG A 154 10.94 6.06 -17.09
CA ARG A 154 12.06 5.50 -17.86
C ARG A 154 13.33 5.35 -17.01
N GLN A 155 13.63 6.36 -16.19
CA GLN A 155 14.77 6.34 -15.27
C GLN A 155 14.58 5.28 -14.18
N ILE A 156 13.38 5.18 -13.59
CA ILE A 156 13.05 4.15 -12.61
C ILE A 156 13.26 2.75 -13.21
N ARG A 157 12.84 2.54 -14.46
CA ARG A 157 13.04 1.25 -15.16
C ARG A 157 14.52 0.94 -15.39
N SER A 158 15.32 1.94 -15.76
CA SER A 158 16.77 1.78 -15.92
C SER A 158 17.43 1.40 -14.59
N ILE A 159 17.09 2.10 -13.50
CA ILE A 159 17.58 1.78 -12.14
C ILE A 159 17.17 0.37 -11.73
N TYR A 160 15.91 -0.01 -11.95
CA TYR A 160 15.43 -1.36 -11.65
C TYR A 160 16.21 -2.42 -12.42
N ASN A 161 16.46 -2.21 -13.72
CA ASN A 161 17.22 -3.15 -14.54
C ASN A 161 18.67 -3.30 -14.04
N SER A 162 19.30 -2.20 -13.60
CA SER A 162 20.68 -2.23 -13.08
C SER A 162 20.80 -2.94 -11.72
N LYS A 163 19.78 -2.84 -10.85
CA LYS A 163 19.79 -3.40 -9.48
C LYS A 163 18.69 -4.45 -9.27
N ARG A 164 18.31 -5.20 -10.30
CA ARG A 164 17.16 -6.14 -10.28
C ARG A 164 17.24 -7.15 -9.14
N GLY A 165 18.43 -7.73 -8.91
CA GLY A 165 18.67 -8.70 -7.82
C GLY A 165 18.39 -8.11 -6.44
N HIS A 166 18.84 -6.88 -6.17
CA HIS A 166 18.60 -6.19 -4.90
C HIS A 166 17.12 -5.92 -4.66
N TYR A 167 16.40 -5.41 -5.67
CA TYR A 167 14.96 -5.18 -5.57
C TYR A 167 14.17 -6.47 -5.41
N MET A 168 14.60 -7.55 -6.04
CA MET A 168 13.99 -8.87 -5.90
C MET A 168 14.22 -9.43 -4.49
N GLY A 169 15.47 -9.44 -4.00
CA GLY A 169 15.80 -9.93 -2.66
C GLY A 169 15.07 -9.17 -1.56
N PHE A 170 15.10 -7.83 -1.62
CA PHE A 170 14.36 -6.99 -0.68
C PHE A 170 12.85 -7.28 -0.75
N GLY A 171 12.29 -7.40 -1.96
CA GLY A 171 10.89 -7.71 -2.17
C GLY A 171 10.47 -9.07 -1.61
N ILE A 172 11.33 -10.09 -1.71
CA ILE A 172 11.07 -11.43 -1.15
C ILE A 172 11.01 -11.33 0.37
N ALA A 173 12.03 -10.71 0.99
CA ALA A 173 12.08 -10.55 2.44
C ALA A 173 10.88 -9.75 2.95
N ALA A 174 10.56 -8.64 2.29
CA ALA A 174 9.42 -7.79 2.65
C ALA A 174 8.08 -8.53 2.54
N ASN A 175 7.85 -9.24 1.43
CA ASN A 175 6.64 -10.04 1.25
C ASN A 175 6.54 -11.19 2.24
N LEU A 176 7.65 -11.85 2.57
CA LEU A 176 7.68 -12.94 3.55
C LEU A 176 7.29 -12.45 4.95
N LEU A 177 7.89 -11.34 5.39
CA LEU A 177 7.56 -10.71 6.67
C LEU A 177 6.09 -10.26 6.72
N GLU A 178 5.59 -9.64 5.64
CA GLU A 178 4.18 -9.22 5.55
C GLU A 178 3.20 -10.39 5.41
N SER A 179 3.68 -11.59 5.05
CA SER A 179 2.83 -12.78 4.99
C SER A 179 2.48 -13.31 6.39
N ILE A 180 3.18 -12.88 7.43
CA ILE A 180 2.89 -13.26 8.81
C ILE A 180 1.56 -12.59 9.23
N PRO A 181 0.49 -13.37 9.50
CA PRO A 181 -0.78 -12.80 9.95
C PRO A 181 -0.59 -12.02 11.24
N ILE A 182 -1.46 -11.03 11.50
CA ILE A 182 -1.44 -10.14 12.69
C ILE A 182 -0.29 -9.12 12.66
N PHE A 183 0.93 -9.54 12.30
CA PHE A 183 2.10 -8.67 12.25
C PHE A 183 2.32 -7.99 10.90
N SER A 184 1.49 -8.27 9.91
CA SER A 184 1.63 -7.72 8.55
C SER A 184 1.77 -6.20 8.54
N VAL A 185 0.91 -5.48 9.26
CA VAL A 185 0.96 -4.02 9.37
C VAL A 185 2.24 -3.53 10.04
N PHE A 186 2.69 -4.21 11.10
CA PHE A 186 3.96 -3.90 11.75
C PHE A 186 5.14 -4.06 10.78
N PHE A 187 5.18 -5.17 10.04
CA PHE A 187 6.23 -5.40 9.05
C PHE A 187 6.14 -4.47 7.85
N MET A 188 4.95 -3.97 7.47
CA MET A 188 4.84 -2.89 6.47
C MET A 188 5.62 -1.65 6.91
N PHE A 189 5.53 -1.25 8.18
CA PHE A 189 6.30 -0.12 8.72
C PHE A 189 7.80 -0.42 8.74
N THR A 190 8.20 -1.58 9.25
CA THR A 190 9.61 -1.98 9.31
C THR A 190 10.23 -2.06 7.91
N ASN A 191 9.52 -2.64 6.93
CA ASN A 191 9.93 -2.68 5.53
C ASN A 191 10.07 -1.26 4.95
N ASN A 192 9.16 -0.35 5.28
CA ASN A 192 9.21 1.03 4.81
C ASN A 192 10.41 1.80 5.41
N ILE A 193 10.72 1.57 6.69
CA ILE A 193 11.91 2.13 7.35
C ILE A 193 13.18 1.54 6.72
N GLY A 194 13.25 0.23 6.53
CA GLY A 194 14.38 -0.44 5.88
C GLY A 194 14.62 0.06 4.45
N ALA A 195 13.54 0.34 3.71
CA ALA A 195 13.62 0.95 2.38
C ALA A 195 14.16 2.40 2.44
N ALA A 196 13.82 3.17 3.48
CA ALA A 196 14.37 4.51 3.68
C ALA A 196 15.88 4.47 3.97
N ILE A 197 16.31 3.55 4.84
CA ILE A 197 17.73 3.32 5.14
C ILE A 197 18.48 2.89 3.88
N TRP A 198 17.92 1.94 3.13
CA TRP A 198 18.53 1.50 1.88
C TRP A 198 18.66 2.65 0.85
N ALA A 199 17.66 3.54 0.78
CA ALA A 199 17.76 4.73 -0.06
C ALA A 199 18.89 5.69 0.39
N ILE A 200 19.11 5.83 1.70
CA ILE A 200 20.23 6.62 2.25
C ILE A 200 21.57 5.99 1.85
N ASP A 201 21.70 4.67 1.94
CA ASP A 201 22.94 3.98 1.58
C ASP A 201 23.26 4.17 0.10
N ILE A 202 22.25 4.11 -0.78
CA ILE A 202 22.42 4.41 -2.21
C ILE A 202 22.94 5.85 -2.42
N GLU A 203 22.41 6.84 -1.70
CA GLU A 203 22.89 8.22 -1.82
C GLU A 203 24.31 8.40 -1.29
N LYS A 204 24.68 7.70 -0.21
CA LYS A 204 26.05 7.68 0.32
C LYS A 204 27.04 7.10 -0.70
N GLU A 205 26.69 5.98 -1.35
CA GLU A 205 27.49 5.39 -2.43
C GLU A 205 27.71 6.38 -3.59
N VAL A 206 26.63 7.04 -4.03
CA VAL A 206 26.70 8.02 -5.12
C VAL A 206 27.56 9.22 -4.76
N LYS A 207 27.51 9.71 -3.52
CA LYS A 207 28.38 10.80 -3.04
C LYS A 207 29.86 10.42 -3.05
N ILE A 208 30.19 9.20 -2.63
CA ILE A 208 31.57 8.71 -2.62
C ILE A 208 32.12 8.61 -4.05
N GLN A 209 31.30 8.17 -5.02
CA GLN A 209 31.71 8.07 -6.42
C GLN A 209 31.90 9.43 -7.10
N ASN A 210 31.21 10.48 -6.63
CA ASN A 210 31.29 11.83 -7.19
C ASN A 210 32.40 12.70 -6.55
N LYS A 211 33.17 12.15 -5.60
CA LYS A 211 34.23 12.85 -4.87
C LYS A 211 35.60 12.32 -5.29
#